data_AF-Q8DMD1-F1
#
_entry.id   AF-Q8DMD1-F1
#
_cell.length_a   1.000
_cell.length_b   1.000
_cell.length_c   1.000
_cell.angle_alpha   90.00
_cell.angle_beta   90.00
_cell.angle_gamma   90.00
#
_symmetry.space_group_name_H-M   'P 1'
#
loop_
_entity.id
_entity.type
_entity.pdbx_description
1 polymer ?
#
loop_
_entity_poly.entity_id
_entity_poly.type
_entity_poly.pdbx_seq_one_letter_code
_entity_poly.pdbx_strand_id
1 'polypeptide(L)'
;MYSTIQKLGSLPQFCIGTKWCQLDKLQLSTPVECPVITHPHYPNSAVVHRWVLSSCLMGLGCVTLQLAPATAQIAVYEGKRVTGDVTLTLPDGSTYKGELLNGRFDGQGILTMANGNRYEGEFRNGRYHGQGVLTYADGGRYEGGFADGIFSGKGILQLANGQRYEGTFLNGQYHGEGVLTFPDGTRYEGQFLAGKYHGTGTLSFGNGTSYTGQFRNGLFEGEGVLTLPDGSRIIATWHNGRREPR
;
A
#
# COMPACT_ATOMS: atom_id res chain seq x y z
N MET A 1 -26.01 50.57 -16.04
CA MET A 1 -25.49 51.82 -15.45
C MET A 1 -26.35 52.10 -14.23
N TYR A 2 -25.89 52.15 -12.97
CA TYR A 2 -24.54 52.19 -12.37
C TYR A 2 -24.37 51.12 -11.25
N SER A 3 -23.15 50.99 -10.70
CA SER A 3 -22.72 50.04 -9.65
C SER A 3 -22.37 50.71 -8.28
N THR A 4 -21.87 49.92 -7.30
CA THR A 4 -21.02 50.29 -6.10
C THR A 4 -21.72 50.33 -4.69
N ILE A 5 -21.19 49.86 -3.53
CA ILE A 5 -20.31 48.70 -3.15
C ILE A 5 -20.22 48.48 -1.58
N GLN A 6 -20.17 47.22 -1.09
CA GLN A 6 -19.67 46.73 0.26
C GLN A 6 -20.38 47.20 1.59
N LYS A 7 -20.21 46.63 2.82
CA LYS A 7 -19.19 45.73 3.46
C LYS A 7 -19.62 45.03 4.82
N LEU A 8 -19.09 43.82 5.12
CA LEU A 8 -18.70 43.13 6.41
C LEU A 8 -19.52 43.13 7.76
N GLY A 9 -19.61 41.95 8.46
CA GLY A 9 -19.44 41.84 9.94
C GLY A 9 -20.21 40.81 10.86
N SER A 10 -19.53 39.76 11.38
CA SER A 10 -19.65 39.04 12.72
C SER A 10 -20.86 38.19 13.26
N LEU A 11 -20.53 37.17 14.12
CA LEU A 11 -21.34 36.17 14.94
C LEU A 11 -21.38 36.55 16.47
N PRO A 12 -22.20 36.00 17.46
CA PRO A 12 -21.98 34.69 18.19
C PRO A 12 -23.10 34.03 19.14
N GLN A 13 -22.87 32.75 19.60
CA GLN A 13 -23.40 31.74 20.64
C GLN A 13 -24.82 31.56 21.36
N PHE A 14 -25.23 30.28 21.60
CA PHE A 14 -26.53 29.64 22.04
C PHE A 14 -26.98 29.76 23.52
N CYS A 15 -28.24 29.34 23.81
CA CYS A 15 -28.65 28.60 25.04
C CYS A 15 -30.01 27.83 24.91
N ILE A 16 -30.39 27.00 25.91
CA ILE A 16 -31.36 25.88 25.82
C ILE A 16 -32.53 25.96 26.85
N GLY A 17 -33.79 25.66 26.42
CA GLY A 17 -34.94 25.16 27.24
C GLY A 17 -35.71 26.16 28.14
N THR A 18 -37.02 26.04 28.44
CA THR A 18 -38.11 25.10 28.05
C THR A 18 -39.52 25.75 28.15
N LYS A 19 -40.52 25.17 27.45
CA LYS A 19 -42.00 25.37 27.53
C LYS A 19 -42.66 26.64 26.92
N TRP A 20 -43.09 26.46 25.66
CA TRP A 20 -44.34 26.91 25.00
C TRP A 20 -45.11 28.16 25.47
N CYS A 21 -45.24 29.14 24.57
CA CYS A 21 -46.51 29.83 24.29
C CYS A 21 -46.58 30.27 22.81
N GLN A 22 -47.78 30.51 22.26
CA GLN A 22 -48.03 30.88 20.86
C GLN A 22 -47.96 32.40 20.61
N LEU A 23 -47.93 32.77 19.32
CA LEU A 23 -48.15 34.09 18.67
C LEU A 23 -46.93 34.95 18.29
N ASP A 24 -46.86 35.18 16.98
CA ASP A 24 -46.57 36.43 16.25
C ASP A 24 -45.31 37.29 16.49
N LYS A 25 -44.72 37.66 15.33
CA LYS A 25 -43.76 38.73 15.03
C LYS A 25 -42.26 38.48 15.24
N LEU A 26 -41.56 38.55 14.09
CA LEU A 26 -40.32 39.28 13.82
C LEU A 26 -38.97 38.83 14.45
N GLN A 27 -37.95 38.91 13.57
CA GLN A 27 -36.49 38.97 13.80
C GLN A 27 -35.70 37.67 14.08
N LEU A 28 -34.45 37.68 13.59
CA LEU A 28 -33.48 36.58 13.62
C LEU A 28 -32.61 36.62 14.90
N SER A 29 -32.18 35.45 15.38
CA SER A 29 -30.77 35.17 15.77
C SER A 29 -30.57 33.69 16.15
N THR A 30 -29.79 32.96 15.36
CA THR A 30 -29.15 31.68 15.75
C THR A 30 -27.81 31.96 16.39
N PRO A 31 -27.25 31.08 17.27
CA PRO A 31 -25.88 30.55 16.99
C PRO A 31 -25.33 29.28 17.75
N VAL A 32 -25.06 28.18 17.02
CA VAL A 32 -23.98 27.13 17.15
C VAL A 32 -23.62 26.38 18.47
N GLU A 33 -23.93 25.08 18.53
CA GLU A 33 -23.15 24.03 19.23
C GLU A 33 -23.25 22.71 18.43
N CYS A 34 -22.17 21.92 18.39
CA CYS A 34 -21.95 20.84 17.41
C CYS A 34 -21.84 19.45 18.06
N PRO A 35 -22.06 18.38 17.27
CA PRO A 35 -21.27 17.16 17.43
C PRO A 35 -20.54 16.73 16.15
N VAL A 36 -19.21 16.63 16.28
CA VAL A 36 -18.29 15.66 15.66
C VAL A 36 -18.41 15.36 14.15
N ILE A 37 -17.43 15.85 13.39
CA ILE A 37 -17.09 15.35 12.04
C ILE A 37 -16.09 14.20 12.18
N THR A 38 -16.38 13.03 11.60
CA THR A 38 -15.37 12.01 11.27
C THR A 38 -15.60 11.36 9.90
N HIS A 39 -14.88 11.90 8.91
CA HIS A 39 -14.46 11.29 7.63
C HIS A 39 -15.46 11.08 6.48
N PRO A 40 -14.98 11.13 5.21
CA PRO A 40 -15.83 11.30 4.04
C PRO A 40 -16.31 9.96 3.47
N HIS A 41 -17.59 9.91 3.08
CA HIS A 41 -18.08 8.92 2.14
C HIS A 41 -17.45 9.15 0.76
N TYR A 42 -16.78 8.13 0.21
CA TYR A 42 -16.38 8.08 -1.19
C TYR A 42 -17.54 7.56 -2.05
N PRO A 43 -18.00 8.29 -3.08
CA PRO A 43 -18.98 7.78 -4.03
C PRO A 43 -18.26 6.99 -5.15
N ASN A 44 -18.42 5.67 -5.15
CA ASN A 44 -17.93 4.82 -6.24
C ASN A 44 -19.00 4.70 -7.34
N SER A 45 -18.58 4.77 -8.60
CA SER A 45 -19.44 4.56 -9.77
C SER A 45 -18.90 3.43 -10.65
N ALA A 46 -19.80 2.57 -11.14
CA ALA A 46 -19.50 1.51 -12.10
C ALA A 46 -20.59 1.48 -13.18
N VAL A 47 -20.20 1.23 -14.42
CA VAL A 47 -21.08 1.32 -15.60
C VAL A 47 -21.80 0.00 -15.86
N VAL A 48 -23.09 0.06 -16.19
CA VAL A 48 -23.86 -1.10 -16.68
C VAL A 48 -24.55 -0.72 -18.00
N HIS A 49 -24.26 -1.47 -19.07
CA HIS A 49 -24.92 -1.30 -20.37
C HIS A 49 -26.39 -1.73 -20.31
N ARG A 50 -27.29 -0.99 -20.97
CA ARG A 50 -28.65 -1.47 -21.24
C ARG A 50 -29.10 -1.17 -22.67
N TRP A 51 -29.71 -2.19 -23.28
CA TRP A 51 -30.26 -2.19 -24.63
C TRP A 51 -31.53 -1.32 -24.72
N VAL A 52 -31.72 -0.64 -25.85
CA VAL A 52 -32.95 0.10 -26.17
C VAL A 52 -33.76 -0.70 -27.19
N LEU A 53 -34.90 -1.22 -26.76
CA LEU A 53 -35.98 -1.62 -27.68
C LEU A 53 -36.91 -0.42 -27.87
N SER A 54 -36.93 0.14 -29.07
CA SER A 54 -37.80 1.26 -29.43
C SER A 54 -39.06 0.74 -30.11
N SER A 55 -40.21 0.85 -29.45
CA SER A 55 -41.53 0.66 -30.05
C SER A 55 -42.26 2.00 -30.06
N CYS A 56 -42.40 2.58 -31.25
CA CYS A 56 -43.03 3.87 -31.47
C CYS A 56 -44.56 3.77 -31.38
N LEU A 57 -45.20 4.69 -30.64
CA LEU A 57 -46.65 4.88 -30.64
C LEU A 57 -46.95 6.33 -31.05
N MET A 58 -47.81 6.47 -32.07
CA MET A 58 -48.04 7.75 -32.73
C MET A 58 -48.97 8.66 -31.94
N GLY A 59 -48.64 9.96 -31.92
CA GLY A 59 -49.62 11.04 -31.80
C GLY A 59 -50.23 11.28 -30.42
N LEU A 60 -49.48 11.92 -29.52
CA LEU A 60 -49.95 12.95 -28.58
C LEU A 60 -48.76 13.41 -27.71
N GLY A 61 -48.39 14.69 -27.79
CA GLY A 61 -47.47 15.37 -26.86
C GLY A 61 -46.07 14.75 -26.69
N CYS A 62 -45.03 15.41 -27.21
CA CYS A 62 -43.64 15.05 -26.88
C CYS A 62 -43.31 15.43 -25.43
N VAL A 63 -43.76 14.60 -24.47
CA VAL A 63 -43.23 14.59 -23.12
C VAL A 63 -41.83 14.03 -23.23
N THR A 64 -40.82 14.89 -23.18
CA THR A 64 -39.43 14.48 -22.98
C THR A 64 -39.33 13.78 -21.63
N LEU A 65 -39.45 12.45 -21.66
CA LEU A 65 -39.25 11.59 -20.49
C LEU A 65 -37.75 11.65 -20.16
N GLN A 66 -37.37 12.68 -19.41
CA GLN A 66 -35.98 12.90 -19.03
C GLN A 66 -35.56 11.76 -18.11
N LEU A 67 -34.86 10.79 -18.68
CA LEU A 67 -34.23 9.71 -17.96
C LEU A 67 -33.28 10.34 -16.94
N ALA A 68 -33.72 10.40 -15.67
CA ALA A 68 -32.81 10.59 -14.57
C ALA A 68 -31.73 9.50 -14.69
N PRO A 69 -30.43 9.83 -14.59
CA PRO A 69 -29.40 8.81 -14.60
C PRO A 69 -29.71 7.84 -13.47
N ALA A 70 -29.85 6.56 -13.82
CA ALA A 70 -30.15 5.53 -12.84
C ALA A 70 -29.05 5.56 -11.77
N THR A 71 -29.35 6.10 -10.60
CA THR A 71 -28.46 6.07 -9.45
C THR A 71 -28.32 4.61 -9.06
N ALA A 72 -27.23 4.00 -9.52
CA ALA A 72 -26.89 2.64 -9.22
C ALA A 72 -26.74 2.51 -7.70
N GLN A 73 -27.80 2.06 -7.04
CA GLN A 73 -27.74 1.62 -5.67
C GLN A 73 -26.79 0.41 -5.66
N ILE A 74 -25.55 0.65 -5.25
CA ILE A 74 -24.64 -0.41 -4.88
C ILE A 74 -25.32 -1.10 -3.70
N ALA A 75 -25.98 -2.22 -3.98
CA ALA A 75 -26.43 -3.13 -2.96
C ALA A 75 -25.18 -3.54 -2.19
N VAL A 76 -24.99 -2.98 -1.00
CA VAL A 76 -23.99 -3.43 -0.05
C VAL A 76 -24.44 -4.83 0.35
N TYR A 77 -23.94 -5.83 -0.35
CA TYR A 77 -24.19 -7.24 -0.05
C TYR A 77 -23.40 -7.62 1.21
N GLU A 78 -23.86 -7.12 2.36
CA GLU A 78 -23.32 -7.46 3.67
C GLU A 78 -23.28 -8.99 3.82
N GLY A 79 -22.09 -9.53 4.11
CA GLY A 79 -21.88 -10.95 4.35
C GLY A 79 -21.70 -11.85 3.12
N LYS A 80 -21.78 -11.35 1.87
CA LYS A 80 -21.46 -12.17 0.69
C LYS A 80 -20.08 -11.86 0.12
N ARG A 81 -19.27 -12.92 -0.02
CA ARG A 81 -18.06 -12.93 -0.84
C ARG A 81 -18.48 -12.86 -2.31
N VAL A 82 -18.05 -11.82 -3.02
CA VAL A 82 -18.23 -11.72 -4.48
C VAL A 82 -17.02 -12.41 -5.12
N THR A 83 -17.15 -13.71 -5.32
CA THR A 83 -16.17 -14.54 -6.03
C THR A 83 -16.49 -14.53 -7.52
N GLY A 84 -15.72 -13.77 -8.30
CA GLY A 84 -15.85 -13.67 -9.75
C GLY A 84 -14.86 -12.66 -10.32
N ASP A 85 -14.79 -12.53 -11.65
CA ASP A 85 -13.96 -11.54 -12.36
C ASP A 85 -14.48 -10.11 -12.17
N VAL A 86 -14.45 -9.58 -10.95
CA VAL A 86 -14.81 -8.19 -10.66
C VAL A 86 -13.62 -7.30 -11.01
N THR A 87 -13.78 -6.48 -12.05
CA THR A 87 -12.85 -5.40 -12.38
C THR A 87 -13.39 -4.08 -11.82
N LEU A 88 -12.61 -3.40 -10.98
CA LEU A 88 -12.91 -2.08 -10.42
C LEU A 88 -11.87 -1.06 -10.90
N THR A 89 -12.34 0.13 -11.27
CA THR A 89 -11.49 1.32 -11.41
C THR A 89 -11.65 2.16 -10.15
N LEU A 90 -10.54 2.46 -9.48
CA LEU A 90 -10.49 3.26 -8.25
C LEU A 90 -10.41 4.76 -8.57
N PRO A 91 -10.79 5.65 -7.62
CA PRO A 91 -10.79 7.10 -7.85
C PRO A 91 -9.41 7.73 -8.15
N ASP A 92 -8.33 7.04 -7.81
CA ASP A 92 -6.94 7.43 -8.11
C ASP A 92 -6.47 6.98 -9.52
N GLY A 93 -7.30 6.25 -10.25
CA GLY A 93 -6.97 5.64 -11.55
C GLY A 93 -6.38 4.23 -11.47
N SER A 94 -6.16 3.70 -10.26
CA SER A 94 -5.73 2.31 -10.07
C SER A 94 -6.83 1.34 -10.50
N THR A 95 -6.48 0.13 -10.95
CA THR A 95 -7.44 -0.92 -11.32
C THR A 95 -7.23 -2.18 -10.49
N TYR A 96 -8.32 -2.72 -9.95
CA TYR A 96 -8.33 -3.99 -9.23
C TYR A 96 -9.10 -5.04 -10.01
N LYS A 97 -8.57 -6.26 -10.11
CA LYS A 97 -9.28 -7.43 -10.62
C LYS A 97 -9.15 -8.56 -9.61
N GLY A 98 -10.25 -9.00 -8.99
CA GLY A 98 -10.19 -10.09 -8.02
C GLY A 98 -11.42 -10.22 -7.12
N GLU A 99 -11.26 -11.02 -6.07
CA GLU A 99 -12.31 -11.34 -5.10
C GLU A 99 -12.61 -10.17 -4.13
N LEU A 100 -13.89 -10.00 -3.79
CA LEU A 100 -14.33 -9.03 -2.78
C LEU A 100 -15.04 -9.71 -1.60
N LEU A 101 -14.81 -9.23 -0.40
CA LEU A 101 -15.59 -9.55 0.80
C LEU A 101 -16.03 -8.26 1.49
N ASN A 102 -17.34 -8.08 1.70
CA ASN A 102 -17.90 -6.87 2.32
C ASN A 102 -17.41 -5.55 1.67
N GLY A 103 -17.27 -5.55 0.34
CA GLY A 103 -16.79 -4.40 -0.44
C GLY A 103 -15.29 -4.11 -0.35
N ARG A 104 -14.48 -5.00 0.25
CA ARG A 104 -13.02 -4.89 0.35
C ARG A 104 -12.34 -5.98 -0.46
N PHE A 105 -11.11 -5.74 -0.94
CA PHE A 105 -10.28 -6.76 -1.58
C PHE A 105 -9.97 -7.87 -0.55
N ASP A 106 -10.30 -9.12 -0.88
CA ASP A 106 -10.11 -10.26 0.02
C ASP A 106 -10.11 -11.58 -0.76
N GLY A 107 -9.06 -12.40 -0.61
CA GLY A 107 -8.78 -13.51 -1.53
C GLY A 107 -7.79 -13.14 -2.63
N GLN A 108 -7.79 -13.89 -3.73
CA GLN A 108 -6.85 -13.64 -4.83
C GLN A 108 -7.25 -12.39 -5.62
N GLY A 109 -6.24 -11.61 -6.03
CA GLY A 109 -6.47 -10.48 -6.92
C GLY A 109 -5.20 -9.87 -7.51
N ILE A 110 -5.42 -8.98 -8.47
CA ILE A 110 -4.41 -8.18 -9.15
C ILE A 110 -4.77 -6.72 -8.94
N LEU A 111 -3.87 -5.93 -8.35
CA LEU A 111 -3.99 -4.47 -8.23
C LEU A 111 -2.91 -3.82 -9.11
N THR A 112 -3.33 -3.12 -10.16
CA THR A 112 -2.46 -2.25 -10.95
C THR A 112 -2.65 -0.82 -10.47
N MET A 113 -1.63 -0.28 -9.82
CA MET A 113 -1.64 1.04 -9.19
C MET A 113 -1.42 2.14 -10.23
N ALA A 114 -2.01 3.32 -10.02
CA ALA A 114 -1.88 4.47 -10.93
C ALA A 114 -0.42 4.97 -11.11
N ASN A 115 0.48 4.63 -10.19
CA ASN A 115 1.92 4.92 -10.29
C ASN A 115 2.70 3.89 -11.14
N GLY A 116 2.04 2.87 -11.70
CA GLY A 116 2.65 1.81 -12.51
C GLY A 116 3.06 0.56 -11.73
N ASN A 117 3.02 0.56 -10.40
CA ASN A 117 3.25 -0.65 -9.61
C ASN A 117 2.11 -1.66 -9.83
N ARG A 118 2.42 -2.96 -9.78
CA ARG A 118 1.44 -4.03 -9.90
C ARG A 118 1.65 -5.09 -8.83
N TYR A 119 0.62 -5.34 -8.02
CA TYR A 119 0.57 -6.47 -7.10
C TYR A 119 -0.32 -7.58 -7.65
N GLU A 120 0.07 -8.83 -7.46
CA GLU A 120 -0.71 -10.03 -7.75
C GLU A 120 -0.52 -11.04 -6.63
N GLY A 121 -1.61 -11.45 -5.97
CA GLY A 121 -1.56 -12.35 -4.82
C GLY A 121 -2.76 -12.22 -3.89
N GLU A 122 -2.57 -12.67 -2.65
CA GLU A 122 -3.63 -12.67 -1.64
C GLU A 122 -3.88 -11.28 -1.03
N PHE A 123 -5.15 -10.95 -0.86
CA PHE A 123 -5.63 -9.79 -0.10
C PHE A 123 -6.35 -10.25 1.16
N ARG A 124 -6.26 -9.45 2.22
CA ARG A 124 -7.11 -9.53 3.40
C ARG A 124 -7.54 -8.13 3.82
N ASN A 125 -8.84 -7.89 3.94
CA ASN A 125 -9.40 -6.59 4.35
C ASN A 125 -8.90 -5.36 3.54
N GLY A 126 -8.51 -5.54 2.28
CA GLY A 126 -7.98 -4.48 1.41
C GLY A 126 -6.45 -4.31 1.43
N ARG A 127 -5.71 -5.15 2.16
CA ARG A 127 -4.22 -5.12 2.21
C ARG A 127 -3.62 -6.38 1.60
N TYR A 128 -2.40 -6.28 1.07
CA TYR A 128 -1.62 -7.45 0.66
C TYR A 128 -1.37 -8.38 1.86
N HIS A 129 -1.54 -9.68 1.64
CA HIS A 129 -1.41 -10.72 2.64
C HIS A 129 -0.86 -11.99 1.99
N GLY A 130 -0.65 -13.06 2.77
CA GLY A 130 -0.37 -14.39 2.24
C GLY A 130 0.86 -14.43 1.34
N GLN A 131 0.79 -15.11 0.20
CA GLN A 131 1.81 -15.02 -0.86
C GLN A 131 1.41 -14.02 -1.95
N GLY A 132 2.41 -13.36 -2.54
CA GLY A 132 2.19 -12.52 -3.71
C GLY A 132 3.47 -12.05 -4.41
N VAL A 133 3.26 -11.36 -5.53
CA VAL A 133 4.29 -10.73 -6.35
C VAL A 133 3.97 -9.24 -6.45
N LEU A 134 4.91 -8.39 -6.04
CA LEU A 134 4.86 -6.94 -6.25
C LEU A 134 5.92 -6.56 -7.29
N THR A 135 5.47 -6.18 -8.47
CA THR A 135 6.32 -5.55 -9.51
C THR A 135 6.23 -4.02 -9.35
N TYR A 136 7.37 -3.37 -9.29
CA TYR A 136 7.50 -1.92 -9.21
C TYR A 136 7.60 -1.31 -10.62
N ALA A 137 7.17 -0.05 -10.76
CA ALA A 137 7.21 0.67 -12.02
C ALA A 137 8.63 0.89 -12.58
N ASP A 138 9.66 0.82 -11.73
CA ASP A 138 11.08 0.90 -12.11
C ASP A 138 11.66 -0.44 -12.61
N GLY A 139 10.87 -1.51 -12.62
CA GLY A 139 11.31 -2.87 -12.98
C GLY A 139 11.78 -3.71 -11.79
N GLY A 140 11.81 -3.16 -10.56
CA GLY A 140 12.01 -3.96 -9.35
C GLY A 140 10.88 -4.98 -9.16
N ARG A 141 11.15 -6.07 -8.44
CA ARG A 141 10.19 -7.14 -8.16
C ARG A 141 10.44 -7.79 -6.81
N TYR A 142 9.39 -7.92 -6.01
CA TYR A 142 9.34 -8.78 -4.84
C TYR A 142 8.44 -9.98 -5.12
N GLU A 143 8.83 -11.16 -4.67
CA GLU A 143 8.01 -12.38 -4.66
C GLU A 143 8.18 -13.07 -3.30
N GLY A 144 7.09 -13.31 -2.58
CA GLY A 144 7.14 -13.92 -1.26
C GLY A 144 5.94 -13.55 -0.38
N GLY A 145 6.15 -13.64 0.93
CA GLY A 145 5.10 -13.42 1.92
C GLY A 145 4.80 -11.95 2.24
N PHE A 146 3.52 -11.68 2.53
CA PHE A 146 3.02 -10.37 2.96
C PHE A 146 2.20 -10.48 4.25
N ALA A 147 2.39 -9.51 5.15
CA ALA A 147 1.55 -9.28 6.32
C ALA A 147 1.13 -7.80 6.34
N ASP A 148 -0.17 -7.53 6.25
CA ASP A 148 -0.77 -6.18 6.27
C ASP A 148 -0.11 -5.16 5.31
N GLY A 149 0.27 -5.61 4.10
CA GLY A 149 0.95 -4.78 3.09
C GLY A 149 2.48 -4.78 3.16
N ILE A 150 3.08 -5.44 4.16
CA ILE A 150 4.52 -5.41 4.45
C ILE A 150 5.15 -6.77 4.15
N PHE A 151 6.36 -6.80 3.56
CA PHE A 151 7.10 -8.04 3.31
C PHE A 151 7.37 -8.81 4.62
N SER A 152 7.11 -10.12 4.60
CA SER A 152 7.16 -10.98 5.79
C SER A 152 7.40 -12.44 5.41
N GLY A 153 8.14 -13.19 6.24
CA GLY A 153 8.49 -14.58 5.94
C GLY A 153 9.47 -14.69 4.78
N LYS A 154 9.49 -15.84 4.08
CA LYS A 154 10.44 -16.05 2.97
C LYS A 154 10.05 -15.21 1.75
N GLY A 155 11.06 -14.68 1.05
CA GLY A 155 10.86 -14.00 -0.22
C GLY A 155 12.16 -13.68 -0.96
N ILE A 156 12.01 -13.25 -2.20
CA ILE A 156 13.05 -12.81 -3.11
C ILE A 156 12.74 -11.36 -3.51
N LEU A 157 13.67 -10.44 -3.24
CA LEU A 157 13.61 -9.05 -3.69
C LEU A 157 14.69 -8.81 -4.74
N GLN A 158 14.28 -8.48 -5.95
CA GLN A 158 15.15 -8.00 -7.03
C GLN A 158 14.89 -6.51 -7.21
N LEU A 159 15.88 -5.66 -6.97
CA LEU A 159 15.79 -4.23 -7.23
C LEU A 159 16.19 -3.90 -8.67
N ALA A 160 15.67 -2.79 -9.20
CA ALA A 160 15.94 -2.31 -10.56
C ALA A 160 17.44 -2.01 -10.81
N ASN A 161 18.20 -1.71 -9.75
CA ASN A 161 19.66 -1.55 -9.82
C ASN A 161 20.43 -2.89 -9.96
N GLY A 162 19.75 -4.03 -9.99
CA GLY A 162 20.35 -5.37 -10.08
C GLY A 162 20.66 -6.04 -8.73
N GLN A 163 20.55 -5.33 -7.60
CA GLN A 163 20.70 -5.93 -6.27
C GLN A 163 19.60 -6.97 -6.01
N ARG A 164 19.99 -8.16 -5.54
CA ARG A 164 19.08 -9.28 -5.26
C ARG A 164 19.24 -9.79 -3.83
N TYR A 165 18.17 -9.82 -3.07
CA TYR A 165 18.10 -10.52 -1.78
C TYR A 165 17.17 -11.74 -1.89
N GLU A 166 17.58 -12.85 -1.30
CA GLU A 166 16.77 -14.05 -1.11
C GLU A 166 16.94 -14.54 0.33
N GLY A 167 15.85 -14.62 1.10
CA GLY A 167 15.94 -14.93 2.52
C GLY A 167 14.63 -14.65 3.25
N THR A 168 14.72 -14.36 4.54
CA THR A 168 13.55 -14.07 5.38
C THR A 168 13.38 -12.57 5.61
N PHE A 169 12.13 -12.11 5.62
CA PHE A 169 11.73 -10.75 5.90
C PHE A 169 10.97 -10.69 7.22
N LEU A 170 11.24 -9.65 8.00
CA LEU A 170 10.46 -9.29 9.19
C LEU A 170 10.20 -7.79 9.17
N ASN A 171 8.93 -7.39 9.20
CA ASN A 171 8.50 -5.99 9.13
C ASN A 171 9.15 -5.22 7.96
N GLY A 172 9.25 -5.85 6.78
CA GLY A 172 9.82 -5.23 5.57
C GLY A 172 11.35 -5.24 5.48
N GLN A 173 12.05 -5.75 6.49
CA GLN A 173 13.52 -5.74 6.58
C GLN A 173 14.09 -7.15 6.44
N TYR A 174 15.30 -7.28 5.86
CA TYR A 174 16.04 -8.53 5.83
C TYR A 174 16.30 -9.03 7.26
N HIS A 175 16.03 -10.31 7.50
CA HIS A 175 16.07 -10.92 8.83
C HIS A 175 16.38 -12.43 8.73
N GLY A 176 16.98 -13.01 9.77
CA GLY A 176 17.35 -14.43 9.79
C GLY A 176 18.35 -14.78 8.67
N GLU A 177 18.38 -16.02 8.22
CA GLU A 177 19.26 -16.45 7.13
C GLU A 177 18.84 -15.86 5.77
N GLY A 178 19.82 -15.43 4.98
CA GLY A 178 19.61 -15.00 3.60
C GLY A 178 20.90 -14.82 2.79
N VAL A 179 20.71 -14.56 1.50
CA VAL A 179 21.75 -14.27 0.52
C VAL A 179 21.46 -12.91 -0.11
N LEU A 180 22.40 -11.98 0.01
CA LEU A 180 22.37 -10.68 -0.65
C LEU A 180 23.46 -10.61 -1.71
N THR A 181 23.07 -10.37 -2.97
CA THR A 181 23.98 -10.26 -4.12
C THR A 181 23.86 -8.87 -4.74
N PHE A 182 25.00 -8.29 -5.11
CA PHE A 182 25.11 -6.99 -5.77
C PHE A 182 25.64 -7.14 -7.21
N PRO A 183 25.38 -6.15 -8.09
CA PRO A 183 25.81 -6.22 -9.50
C PRO A 183 27.34 -6.23 -9.73
N ASP A 184 28.11 -5.77 -8.74
CA ASP A 184 29.58 -5.78 -8.75
C ASP A 184 30.19 -7.16 -8.44
N GLY A 185 29.34 -8.18 -8.23
CA GLY A 185 29.75 -9.52 -7.81
C GLY A 185 29.93 -9.66 -6.28
N THR A 186 29.72 -8.61 -5.49
CA THR A 186 29.71 -8.72 -4.04
C THR A 186 28.51 -9.54 -3.58
N ARG A 187 28.75 -10.55 -2.73
CA ARG A 187 27.74 -11.48 -2.22
C ARG A 187 27.95 -11.74 -0.74
N TYR A 188 26.92 -11.48 0.06
CA TYR A 188 26.84 -11.92 1.46
C TYR A 188 25.90 -13.12 1.58
N GLU A 189 26.28 -14.12 2.37
CA GLU A 189 25.45 -15.25 2.77
C GLU A 189 25.60 -15.47 4.27
N GLY A 190 24.48 -15.49 5.00
CA GLY A 190 24.45 -15.64 6.44
C GLY A 190 23.31 -14.86 7.08
N GLN A 191 23.49 -14.48 8.34
CA GLN A 191 22.42 -13.94 9.17
C GLN A 191 22.21 -12.42 9.00
N PHE A 192 20.95 -12.02 9.03
CA PHE A 192 20.50 -10.64 8.98
C PHE A 192 19.72 -10.26 10.24
N LEU A 193 19.96 -9.06 10.74
CA LEU A 193 19.17 -8.44 11.79
C LEU A 193 18.88 -6.99 11.41
N ALA A 194 17.60 -6.65 11.29
CA ALA A 194 17.12 -5.32 10.92
C ALA A 194 17.80 -4.74 9.66
N GLY A 195 17.87 -5.55 8.59
CA GLY A 195 18.48 -5.17 7.32
C GLY A 195 20.02 -5.24 7.27
N LYS A 196 20.71 -5.53 8.38
CA LYS A 196 22.18 -5.54 8.47
C LYS A 196 22.74 -6.95 8.64
N TYR A 197 23.95 -7.19 8.15
CA TYR A 197 24.70 -8.42 8.44
C TYR A 197 24.89 -8.59 9.95
N HIS A 198 24.67 -9.81 10.43
CA HIS A 198 24.69 -10.19 11.83
C HIS A 198 25.19 -11.63 11.98
N GLY A 199 25.54 -12.06 13.19
CA GLY A 199 25.88 -13.46 13.49
C GLY A 199 26.95 -14.03 12.56
N THR A 200 26.86 -15.31 12.22
CA THR A 200 27.79 -15.95 11.27
C THR A 200 27.42 -15.63 9.82
N GLY A 201 28.43 -15.37 8.98
CA GLY A 201 28.24 -15.29 7.53
C GLY A 201 29.55 -15.32 6.75
N THR A 202 29.42 -15.28 5.42
CA THR A 202 30.51 -15.09 4.47
C THR A 202 30.19 -13.92 3.55
N LEU A 203 31.08 -12.93 3.52
CA LEU A 203 31.06 -11.81 2.57
C LEU A 203 32.14 -12.05 1.52
N SER A 204 31.73 -12.33 0.29
CA SER A 204 32.60 -12.43 -0.88
C SER A 204 32.51 -11.15 -1.71
N PHE A 205 33.63 -10.68 -2.25
CA PHE A 205 33.71 -9.51 -3.13
C PHE A 205 33.99 -9.94 -4.57
N GLY A 206 33.55 -9.16 -5.55
CA GLY A 206 33.77 -9.46 -6.99
C GLY A 206 35.24 -9.56 -7.41
N ASN A 207 36.19 -9.08 -6.59
CA ASN A 207 37.63 -9.22 -6.81
C ASN A 207 38.23 -10.56 -6.31
N GLY A 208 37.41 -11.48 -5.78
CA GLY A 208 37.84 -12.77 -5.23
C GLY A 208 38.24 -12.76 -3.75
N THR A 209 38.30 -11.60 -3.11
CA THR A 209 38.49 -11.50 -1.65
C THR A 209 37.23 -12.01 -0.94
N SER A 210 37.37 -12.70 0.18
CA SER A 210 36.23 -13.09 1.02
C SER A 210 36.56 -13.05 2.51
N TYR A 211 35.56 -12.76 3.33
CA TYR A 211 35.64 -12.87 4.79
C TYR A 211 34.56 -13.84 5.28
N THR A 212 34.95 -14.82 6.08
CA THR A 212 34.05 -15.72 6.81
C THR A 212 34.27 -15.56 8.30
N GLY A 213 33.24 -15.22 9.06
CA GLY A 213 33.35 -14.93 10.50
C GLY A 213 32.06 -14.39 11.10
N GLN A 214 32.18 -13.71 12.24
CA GLN A 214 31.02 -13.07 12.89
C GLN A 214 30.81 -11.64 12.37
N PHE A 215 29.55 -11.19 12.41
CA PHE A 215 29.12 -9.88 11.99
C PHE A 215 28.28 -9.22 13.09
N ARG A 216 28.47 -7.91 13.28
CA ARG A 216 27.66 -7.09 14.18
C ARG A 216 27.36 -5.76 13.49
N ASN A 217 26.07 -5.45 13.31
CA ASN A 217 25.60 -4.20 12.68
C ASN A 217 26.20 -3.93 11.28
N GLY A 218 26.48 -4.98 10.49
CA GLY A 218 27.11 -4.86 9.17
C GLY A 218 28.65 -4.90 9.17
N LEU A 219 29.29 -4.90 10.33
CA LEU A 219 30.76 -4.88 10.48
C LEU A 219 31.29 -6.27 10.89
N PHE A 220 32.53 -6.59 10.52
CA PHE A 220 33.24 -7.76 11.04
C PHE A 220 33.45 -7.65 12.54
N GLU A 221 33.23 -8.74 13.27
CA GLU A 221 33.34 -8.84 14.73
C GLU A 221 33.90 -10.23 15.08
N GLY A 222 34.49 -10.39 16.27
CA GLY A 222 34.96 -11.68 16.76
C GLY A 222 36.03 -12.34 15.87
N GLU A 223 36.15 -13.67 15.97
CA GLU A 223 37.08 -14.43 15.13
C GLU A 223 36.57 -14.54 13.69
N GLY A 224 37.47 -14.35 12.73
CA GLY A 224 37.16 -14.52 11.32
C GLY A 224 38.40 -14.76 10.45
N VAL A 225 38.14 -15.28 9.25
CA VAL A 225 39.14 -15.60 8.23
C VAL A 225 38.91 -14.71 7.02
N LEU A 226 39.86 -13.82 6.74
CA LEU A 226 39.94 -13.09 5.48
C LEU A 226 40.79 -13.91 4.49
N THR A 227 40.22 -14.29 3.36
CA THR A 227 40.90 -14.98 2.25
C THR A 227 41.12 -13.98 1.12
N LEU A 228 42.36 -13.83 0.67
CA LEU A 228 42.74 -12.94 -0.42
C LEU A 228 42.63 -13.66 -1.80
N PRO A 229 42.63 -12.92 -2.92
CA PRO A 229 42.47 -13.51 -4.26
C PRO A 229 43.56 -14.52 -4.67
N ASP A 230 44.73 -14.48 -4.02
CA ASP A 230 45.82 -15.46 -4.19
C ASP A 230 45.64 -16.75 -3.37
N GLY A 231 44.53 -16.86 -2.62
CA GLY A 231 44.24 -17.97 -1.72
C GLY A 231 44.91 -17.87 -0.35
N SER A 232 45.72 -16.84 -0.07
CA SER A 232 46.31 -16.62 1.25
C SER A 232 45.23 -16.25 2.28
N ARG A 233 45.43 -16.66 3.54
CA ARG A 233 44.42 -16.59 4.61
C ARG A 233 44.95 -15.86 5.84
N ILE A 234 44.21 -14.85 6.30
CA ILE A 234 44.49 -14.08 7.50
C ILE A 234 43.45 -14.44 8.56
N ILE A 235 43.89 -15.13 9.61
CA ILE A 235 43.07 -15.49 10.78
C ILE A 235 43.33 -14.47 11.89
N ALA A 236 42.28 -13.74 12.28
CA ALA A 236 42.38 -12.68 13.28
C ALA A 236 41.03 -12.43 14.00
N THR A 237 41.12 -11.78 15.16
CA THR A 237 39.98 -11.19 15.85
C THR A 237 39.68 -9.79 15.29
N TRP A 238 38.41 -9.46 15.22
CA TRP A 238 37.88 -8.20 14.69
C TRP A 238 36.98 -7.54 15.73
N HIS A 239 37.06 -6.21 15.82
CA HIS A 239 36.14 -5.43 16.62
C HIS A 239 35.71 -4.18 15.85
N ASN A 240 34.40 -3.99 15.67
CA ASN A 240 33.81 -2.91 14.88
C ASN A 240 34.45 -2.76 13.48
N GLY A 241 34.65 -3.88 12.78
CA GLY A 241 35.22 -3.92 11.43
C GLY A 241 36.73 -3.69 11.35
N ARG A 242 37.43 -3.50 12.48
CA ARG A 242 38.89 -3.35 12.52
C ARG A 242 39.52 -4.62 13.08
N ARG A 243 40.62 -5.06 12.46
CA ARG A 243 41.44 -6.16 12.97
C ARG A 243 42.12 -5.71 14.26
N GLU A 244 42.04 -6.54 15.30
CA GLU A 244 42.79 -6.31 16.55
C GLU A 244 44.29 -6.63 16.36
N PRO A 245 45.20 -5.86 16.98
CA PRO A 245 46.60 -6.26 17.12
C PRO A 245 46.71 -7.60 17.86
N ARG A 246 47.74 -8.38 17.52
CA ARG A 246 48.19 -9.52 18.33
C ARG A 246 49.24 -9.03 19.33
#